data_AF-A0A2I3CDG6-F1
#
_entry.id   AF-A0A2I3CDG6-F1
#
_cell.length_a   1.000
_cell.length_b   1.000
_cell.length_c   1.000
_cell.angle_alpha   90.00
_cell.angle_beta   90.00
_cell.angle_gamma   90.00
#
_symmetry.space_group_name_H-M   'P 1'
#
loop_
_entity.id
_entity.type
_entity.pdbx_description
1 polymer ?
#
loop_
_entity_poly.entity_id
_entity_poly.type
_entity_poly.pdbx_seq_one_letter_code
_entity_poly.pdbx_strand_id
1 'polypeptide(L)'
;MWWLVGELESIRRFLGMGGDVLVAIFILSFMLWAVLLERWFYFAAVAPKAMKKAVGSWQGRSEHQSWNAKMIRQEIVSRQDIENKKGLPIVKVLIALCPLLGLLGTVVGMIQVFDILAVTGTGSPRAMASGISKATIPTLAGMVASLSGLFFSSRLDHLAKVTTQKLEDKLKHIA
;
A
#
# COMPACT_ATOMS: atom_id res chain seq x y z
N MET A 1 11.33 -23.51 -20.99
CA MET A 1 10.89 -23.98 -19.65
C MET A 1 12.01 -23.97 -18.61
N TRP A 2 13.28 -24.22 -18.98
CA TRP A 2 14.44 -24.17 -18.06
C TRP A 2 14.82 -22.77 -17.53
N TRP A 3 14.54 -21.70 -18.29
CA TRP A 3 14.85 -20.32 -17.87
C TRP A 3 14.02 -19.86 -16.64
N LEU A 4 12.74 -20.24 -16.57
CA LEU A 4 11.86 -19.91 -15.43
C LEU A 4 12.29 -20.61 -14.13
N VAL A 5 12.91 -21.79 -14.22
CA VAL A 5 13.36 -22.53 -13.03
C VAL A 5 14.60 -21.86 -12.42
N GLY A 6 15.53 -21.36 -13.24
CA GLY A 6 16.74 -20.66 -12.77
C GLY A 6 16.43 -19.30 -12.11
N GLU A 7 15.45 -18.56 -12.62
CA GLU A 7 14.96 -17.32 -12.01
C GLU A 7 14.30 -17.57 -10.65
N LEU A 8 13.48 -18.63 -10.54
CA LEU A 8 12.82 -19.00 -9.29
C LEU A 8 13.82 -19.41 -8.21
N GLU A 9 14.89 -20.12 -8.60
CA GLU A 9 15.97 -20.50 -7.69
C GLU A 9 16.76 -19.28 -7.21
N SER A 10 16.97 -18.30 -8.09
CA SER A 10 17.66 -17.04 -7.76
C SER A 10 16.85 -16.20 -6.77
N ILE A 11 15.53 -16.09 -6.97
CA ILE A 11 14.62 -15.42 -6.02
C ILE A 11 14.60 -16.15 -4.67
N ARG A 12 14.51 -17.48 -4.67
CA ARG A 12 14.53 -18.27 -3.44
C ARG A 12 15.85 -18.12 -2.69
N ARG A 13 16.98 -18.09 -3.39
CA ARG A 13 18.30 -17.80 -2.81
C ARG A 13 18.34 -16.40 -2.20
N PHE A 14 17.81 -15.39 -2.91
CA PHE A 14 17.72 -14.03 -2.39
C PHE A 14 16.85 -13.92 -1.13
N LEU A 15 15.66 -14.53 -1.13
CA LEU A 15 14.80 -14.59 0.04
C LEU A 15 15.48 -15.32 1.21
N GLY A 16 16.22 -16.40 0.92
CA GLY A 16 17.02 -17.12 1.91
C GLY A 16 18.19 -16.32 2.49
N MET A 17 18.71 -15.31 1.77
CA MET A 17 19.77 -14.43 2.28
C MET A 17 19.26 -13.49 3.38
N GLY A 18 18.04 -12.96 3.28
CA GLY A 18 17.45 -12.07 4.30
C GLY A 18 16.69 -12.78 5.43
N GLY A 19 16.63 -14.12 5.40
CA GLY A 19 15.91 -14.92 6.39
C GLY A 19 14.38 -14.74 6.36
N ASP A 20 13.71 -15.22 7.40
CA ASP A 20 12.24 -15.24 7.49
C ASP A 20 11.63 -13.84 7.43
N VAL A 21 12.35 -12.83 7.92
CA VAL A 21 11.90 -11.43 7.91
C VAL A 21 11.75 -10.91 6.47
N LEU A 22 12.66 -11.26 5.57
CA LEU A 22 12.58 -10.83 4.17
C LEU A 22 11.36 -11.46 3.46
N VAL A 23 11.00 -12.70 3.82
CA VAL A 23 9.78 -13.35 3.32
C VAL A 23 8.53 -12.62 3.82
N ALA A 24 8.50 -12.24 5.11
CA ALA A 24 7.41 -11.45 5.67
C ALA A 24 7.25 -10.09 4.95
N ILE A 25 8.36 -9.41 4.67
CA ILE A 25 8.37 -8.15 3.90
C ILE A 25 7.88 -8.38 2.47
N PHE A 26 8.27 -9.47 1.82
CA PHE A 26 7.80 -9.81 0.48
C PHE A 26 6.28 -10.00 0.43
N ILE A 27 5.72 -10.76 1.38
CA ILE A 27 4.27 -10.95 1.50
C ILE A 27 3.56 -9.62 1.77
N LEU A 28 4.09 -8.80 2.68
CA LEU A 28 3.49 -7.52 3.03
C LEU A 28 3.54 -6.54 1.84
N SER A 29 4.65 -6.51 1.11
CA SER A 29 4.81 -5.75 -0.13
C SER A 29 3.82 -6.22 -1.20
N PHE A 30 3.67 -7.53 -1.41
CA PHE A 30 2.70 -8.07 -2.35
C PHE A 30 1.27 -7.66 -1.98
N MET A 31 0.91 -7.76 -0.69
CA MET A 31 -0.39 -7.32 -0.18
C MET A 31 -0.61 -5.81 -0.39
N LEU A 32 0.40 -4.99 -0.11
CA LEU A 32 0.37 -3.54 -0.35
C LEU A 32 0.10 -3.24 -1.83
N TRP A 33 0.84 -3.86 -2.74
CA TRP A 33 0.67 -3.68 -4.17
C TRP A 33 -0.68 -4.19 -4.66
N ALA A 34 -1.18 -5.30 -4.13
CA ALA A 34 -2.51 -5.81 -4.48
C ALA A 34 -3.62 -4.80 -4.15
N VAL A 35 -3.59 -4.20 -2.95
CA VAL A 35 -4.56 -3.17 -2.55
C VAL A 35 -4.40 -1.89 -3.37
N LEU A 36 -3.16 -1.46 -3.64
CA LEU A 36 -2.90 -0.29 -4.49
C LEU A 36 -3.46 -0.47 -5.91
N LEU A 37 -3.26 -1.64 -6.51
CA LEU A 37 -3.79 -1.96 -7.83
C LEU A 37 -5.32 -2.01 -7.82
N GLU A 38 -5.94 -2.66 -6.83
CA GLU A 38 -7.39 -2.69 -6.66
C GLU A 38 -7.97 -1.27 -6.61
N ARG A 39 -7.37 -0.37 -5.83
CA ARG A 39 -7.78 1.04 -5.74
C ARG A 39 -7.54 1.81 -7.03
N TRP A 40 -6.43 1.58 -7.72
CA TRP A 40 -6.17 2.20 -9.02
C TRP A 40 -7.24 1.80 -10.05
N PHE A 41 -7.59 0.52 -10.12
CA PHE A 41 -8.67 0.03 -10.99
C PHE A 41 -10.03 0.60 -10.60
N TYR A 42 -10.32 0.75 -9.30
CA TYR A 42 -11.54 1.41 -8.84
C TYR A 42 -11.64 2.84 -9.39
N PHE A 43 -10.58 3.66 -9.30
CA PHE A 43 -10.61 5.03 -9.81
C PHE A 43 -10.64 5.10 -11.34
N ALA A 44 -10.03 4.14 -12.03
CA ALA A 44 -10.03 4.10 -13.50
C ALA A 44 -11.41 3.68 -14.07
N ALA A 45 -12.06 2.68 -13.50
CA ALA A 45 -13.23 2.03 -14.10
C ALA A 45 -14.55 2.22 -13.34
N VAL A 46 -14.51 2.29 -12.00
CA VAL A 46 -15.71 2.28 -11.14
C VAL A 46 -16.13 3.69 -10.73
N ALA A 47 -15.19 4.53 -10.28
CA ALA A 47 -15.48 5.88 -9.80
C ALA A 47 -16.19 6.77 -10.84
N PRO A 48 -15.83 6.76 -12.14
CA PRO A 48 -16.55 7.54 -13.15
C PRO A 48 -18.00 7.09 -13.32
N LYS A 49 -18.26 5.77 -13.23
CA LYS A 49 -19.61 5.20 -13.32
C LYS A 49 -20.44 5.55 -12.08
N ALA A 50 -19.84 5.46 -10.90
CA ALA A 50 -20.46 5.85 -9.64
C ALA A 50 -20.86 7.33 -9.64
N MET A 51 -19.96 8.22 -10.08
CA MET A 51 -20.24 9.65 -10.23
C MET A 51 -21.38 9.91 -11.21
N LYS A 52 -21.39 9.27 -12.39
CA LYS A 52 -22.50 9.41 -13.36
C LYS A 52 -23.84 8.97 -12.76
N LYS A 53 -23.86 7.86 -12.02
CA LYS A 53 -25.05 7.36 -11.33
C LYS A 53 -25.55 8.35 -10.26
N ALA A 54 -24.63 8.88 -9.44
CA ALA A 54 -24.95 9.87 -8.41
C ALA A 54 -25.56 11.14 -9.02
N VAL A 55 -24.95 11.68 -10.09
CA VAL A 55 -25.46 12.85 -10.81
C VAL A 55 -26.83 12.56 -11.45
N GLY A 56 -27.01 11.41 -12.11
CA GLY A 56 -28.30 11.05 -12.70
C GLY A 56 -29.41 10.89 -11.66
N SER A 57 -29.09 10.32 -10.48
CA SER A 57 -30.06 10.20 -9.37
C SER A 57 -30.48 11.55 -8.80
N TRP A 58 -29.60 12.56 -8.84
CA TRP A 58 -29.91 13.93 -8.43
C TRP A 58 -30.74 14.68 -9.48
N GLN A 59 -30.40 14.53 -10.75
CA GLN A 59 -31.13 15.15 -11.89
C GLN A 59 -32.57 14.66 -11.99
N GLY A 60 -32.83 13.37 -11.71
CA GLY A 60 -34.19 12.81 -11.78
C GLY A 60 -35.13 13.27 -10.66
N ARG A 61 -34.67 14.05 -9.69
CA ARG A 61 -35.52 14.59 -8.62
C ARG A 61 -36.31 15.79 -9.14
N SER A 62 -37.56 15.92 -8.72
CA SER A 62 -38.42 17.05 -9.08
C SER A 62 -38.14 18.33 -8.30
N GLU A 63 -37.48 18.23 -7.14
CA GLU A 63 -37.22 19.34 -6.23
C GLU A 63 -35.78 19.31 -5.71
N HIS A 64 -35.11 20.47 -5.82
CA HIS A 64 -33.70 20.65 -5.45
C HIS A 64 -33.46 21.73 -4.38
N GLN A 65 -34.47 22.54 -4.04
CA GLN A 65 -34.29 23.72 -3.18
C GLN A 65 -34.60 23.49 -1.70
N SER A 66 -35.46 22.51 -1.37
CA SER A 66 -35.87 22.25 0.01
C SER A 66 -34.68 21.85 0.90
N TRP A 67 -34.87 22.03 2.21
CA TRP A 67 -33.92 21.55 3.20
C TRP A 67 -33.68 20.04 3.06
N ASN A 68 -34.73 19.26 2.78
CA ASN A 68 -34.62 17.82 2.53
C ASN A 68 -33.74 17.52 1.31
N ALA A 69 -33.92 18.25 0.20
CA ALA A 69 -33.08 18.09 -0.98
C ALA A 69 -31.60 18.39 -0.67
N LYS A 70 -31.31 19.43 0.11
CA LYS A 70 -29.93 19.76 0.54
C LYS A 70 -29.30 18.64 1.38
N MET A 71 -30.06 18.04 2.29
CA MET A 71 -29.58 16.92 3.12
C MET A 71 -29.30 15.67 2.29
N ILE A 72 -30.17 15.35 1.32
CA ILE A 72 -29.96 14.24 0.39
C ILE A 72 -28.71 14.46 -0.46
N ARG A 73 -28.46 15.70 -0.93
CA ARG A 73 -27.23 16.02 -1.67
C ARG A 73 -25.98 15.78 -0.81
N GLN A 74 -25.99 16.25 0.43
CA GLN A 74 -24.88 16.04 1.37
C GLN A 74 -24.64 14.56 1.64
N GLU A 75 -25.72 13.78 1.76
CA GLU A 75 -25.65 12.34 1.93
C GLU A 75 -24.99 11.65 0.72
N ILE A 76 -25.38 12.01 -0.51
CA ILE A 76 -24.78 11.47 -1.75
C ILE A 76 -23.27 11.77 -1.80
N VAL A 77 -22.88 13.01 -1.50
CA VAL A 77 -21.46 13.42 -1.47
C VAL A 77 -20.70 12.64 -0.38
N SER A 78 -21.29 12.53 0.82
CA SER A 78 -20.68 11.82 1.96
C SER A 78 -20.48 10.33 1.66
N ARG A 79 -21.49 9.65 1.09
CA ARG A 79 -21.37 8.25 0.68
C ARG A 79 -20.26 8.07 -0.36
N GLN A 80 -20.21 8.93 -1.36
CA GLN A 80 -19.18 8.83 -2.39
C GLN A 80 -17.78 9.08 -1.80
N ASP A 81 -17.63 10.01 -0.86
CA ASP A 81 -16.38 10.26 -0.17
C ASP A 81 -15.90 9.04 0.63
N ILE A 82 -16.81 8.37 1.34
CA ILE A 82 -16.52 7.12 2.06
C ILE A 82 -16.03 6.04 1.10
N GLU A 83 -16.74 5.81 -0.02
CA GLU A 83 -16.35 4.80 -1.02
C GLU A 83 -15.01 5.14 -1.71
N ASN A 84 -14.75 6.42 -1.98
CA ASN A 84 -13.49 6.89 -2.54
C ASN A 84 -12.31 6.72 -1.57
N LYS A 85 -12.55 6.81 -0.26
CA LYS A 85 -11.51 6.64 0.77
C LYS A 85 -11.34 5.20 1.25
N LYS A 86 -12.24 4.30 0.91
CA LYS A 86 -12.17 2.87 1.26
C LYS A 86 -10.81 2.28 0.88
N GLY A 87 -10.23 1.45 1.75
CA GLY A 87 -8.94 0.80 1.52
C GLY A 87 -7.69 1.69 1.68
N LEU A 88 -7.80 3.02 1.53
CA LEU A 88 -6.66 3.93 1.72
C LEU A 88 -6.07 3.89 3.15
N PRO A 89 -6.86 3.74 4.24
CA PRO A 89 -6.32 3.55 5.58
C PRO A 89 -5.48 2.27 5.70
N ILE A 90 -5.90 1.17 5.07
CA ILE A 90 -5.17 -0.10 5.10
C ILE A 90 -3.83 0.04 4.37
N VAL A 91 -3.83 0.70 3.20
CA VAL A 91 -2.60 1.02 2.47
C VAL A 91 -1.63 1.81 3.35
N LYS A 92 -2.10 2.82 4.09
CA LYS A 92 -1.26 3.62 5.01
C LYS A 92 -0.65 2.77 6.12
N VAL A 93 -1.41 1.84 6.69
CA VAL A 93 -0.90 0.91 7.70
C VAL A 93 0.16 -0.01 7.10
N LEU A 94 -0.08 -0.60 5.93
CA LEU A 94 0.89 -1.47 5.25
C LEU A 94 2.20 -0.73 4.92
N ILE A 95 2.11 0.51 4.42
CA ILE A 95 3.28 1.36 4.15
C ILE A 95 4.11 1.58 5.42
N ALA A 96 3.46 1.83 6.56
CA ALA A 96 4.13 2.04 7.84
C ALA A 96 4.74 0.75 8.41
N LEU A 97 4.15 -0.42 8.14
CA LEU A 97 4.67 -1.71 8.59
C LEU A 97 5.91 -2.17 7.81
N CYS A 98 5.99 -1.90 6.50
CA CYS A 98 7.15 -2.26 5.67
C CYS A 98 8.52 -1.91 6.28
N PRO A 99 8.81 -0.64 6.66
CA PRO A 99 10.11 -0.26 7.20
C PRO A 99 10.31 -0.76 8.63
N LEU A 100 9.24 -0.91 9.43
CA LEU A 100 9.32 -1.44 10.78
C LEU A 100 9.72 -2.93 10.79
N LEU A 101 9.18 -3.72 9.86
CA LEU A 101 9.66 -5.10 9.63
C LEU A 101 11.10 -5.12 9.13
N GLY A 102 11.49 -4.17 8.29
CA GLY A 102 12.87 -4.00 7.85
C GLY A 102 13.84 -3.72 9.01
N LEU A 103 13.43 -2.92 10.00
CA LEU A 103 14.17 -2.66 11.23
C LEU A 103 14.19 -3.89 12.15
N LEU A 104 13.11 -4.66 12.22
CA LEU A 104 13.11 -5.94 12.94
C LEU A 104 14.18 -6.89 12.35
N GLY A 105 14.33 -6.90 11.02
CA GLY A 105 15.36 -7.67 10.32
C GLY A 105 16.79 -7.33 10.76
N THR A 106 17.09 -6.06 11.04
CA THR A 106 18.43 -5.69 11.53
C THR A 106 18.67 -6.20 12.93
N VAL A 107 17.67 -6.10 13.81
CA VAL A 107 17.78 -6.62 15.18
C VAL A 107 18.03 -8.13 15.16
N VAL A 108 17.24 -8.88 14.38
CA VAL A 108 17.41 -10.34 14.25
C VAL A 108 18.78 -10.70 13.65
N GLY A 109 19.21 -10.00 12.59
CA GLY A 109 20.50 -10.25 11.97
C GLY A 109 21.68 -9.92 12.89
N MET A 110 21.60 -8.86 13.69
CA MET A 110 22.64 -8.51 14.66
C MET A 110 22.71 -9.51 15.82
N ILE A 111 21.57 -10.07 16.27
CA ILE A 111 21.57 -11.18 17.24
C ILE A 111 22.36 -12.38 16.69
N GLN A 112 22.13 -12.77 15.43
CA GLN A 112 22.87 -13.86 14.79
C GLN A 112 24.39 -13.60 14.70
N VAL A 113 24.80 -12.35 14.47
CA VAL A 113 26.22 -11.97 14.47
C VAL A 113 26.85 -12.16 15.85
N PHE A 114 26.16 -11.76 16.91
CA PHE A 114 26.64 -11.97 18.29
C PHE A 114 26.69 -13.45 18.68
N ASP A 115 25.73 -14.26 18.24
CA ASP A 115 25.75 -15.71 18.47
C ASP A 115 26.97 -16.38 17.80
N ILE A 116 27.29 -15.99 16.56
CA ILE A 116 28.48 -16.48 15.85
C ILE A 116 29.76 -16.07 16.59
N LEU A 117 29.83 -14.83 17.08
CA LEU A 117 30.97 -14.32 17.84
C LEU A 117 31.15 -15.09 19.16
N ALA A 118 30.06 -15.43 19.84
CA ALA A 118 30.09 -16.19 21.09
C ALA A 118 30.61 -17.62 20.89
N VAL A 119 30.29 -18.26 19.76
CA VAL A 119 30.69 -19.65 19.47
C VAL A 119 32.09 -19.73 18.84
N THR A 120 32.42 -18.84 17.91
CA THR A 120 33.63 -18.94 17.08
C THR A 120 34.72 -17.92 17.43
N GLY A 121 34.44 -17.01 18.37
CA GLY A 121 35.31 -15.88 18.67
C GLY A 121 35.46 -14.94 17.47
N THR A 122 36.52 -14.13 17.46
CA THR A 122 36.81 -13.17 16.37
C THR A 122 37.39 -13.83 15.11
N GLY A 123 37.43 -15.17 15.05
CA GLY A 123 38.18 -15.95 14.05
C GLY A 123 37.55 -16.05 12.66
N SER A 124 36.29 -15.64 12.45
CA SER A 124 35.62 -15.72 11.14
C SER A 124 34.99 -14.39 10.68
N PRO A 125 35.81 -13.45 10.15
CA PRO A 125 35.30 -12.20 9.57
C PRO A 125 34.26 -12.39 8.46
N ARG A 126 34.35 -13.48 7.68
CA ARG A 126 33.39 -13.81 6.63
C ARG A 126 32.00 -14.15 7.19
N ALA A 127 31.94 -14.89 8.29
CA ALA A 127 30.67 -15.24 8.92
C ALA A 127 29.98 -13.99 9.51
N MET A 128 30.77 -13.11 10.16
CA MET A 128 30.27 -11.83 10.65
C MET A 128 29.75 -10.94 9.52
N ALA A 129 30.50 -10.80 8.42
CA ALA A 129 30.07 -10.03 7.26
C ALA A 129 28.77 -10.57 6.64
N SER A 130 28.60 -11.90 6.60
CA SER A 130 27.35 -12.51 6.15
C SER A 130 26.18 -12.13 7.06
N GLY A 131 26.31 -12.24 8.39
CA GLY A 131 25.25 -11.88 9.33
C GLY A 131 24.83 -10.40 9.24
N ILE A 132 25.80 -9.49 9.08
CA ILE A 132 25.53 -8.05 8.87
C ILE A 132 24.78 -7.82 7.54
N SER A 133 25.16 -8.54 6.48
CA SER A 133 24.45 -8.47 5.20
C SER A 133 23.01 -8.98 5.33
N LYS A 134 22.78 -10.10 6.05
CA LYS A 134 21.43 -10.60 6.35
C LYS A 134 20.60 -9.57 7.13
N ALA A 135 21.23 -8.81 8.02
CA ALA A 135 20.58 -7.76 8.79
C ALA A 135 20.09 -6.59 7.93
N THR A 136 20.89 -6.17 6.94
CA THR A 136 20.68 -4.92 6.19
C THR A 136 19.77 -5.07 4.96
N ILE A 137 19.75 -6.24 4.32
CA ILE A 137 18.92 -6.51 3.13
C ILE A 137 17.40 -6.32 3.41
N PRO A 138 16.82 -6.87 4.51
CA PRO A 138 15.42 -6.66 4.84
C PRO A 138 15.06 -5.19 5.04
N THR A 139 15.94 -4.39 5.65
CA THR A 139 15.70 -2.95 5.85
C THR A 139 15.62 -2.21 4.54
N LEU A 140 16.56 -2.48 3.63
CA LEU A 140 16.54 -1.87 2.30
C LEU A 140 15.26 -2.26 1.55
N ALA A 141 14.88 -3.54 1.57
CA ALA A 141 13.66 -4.01 0.94
C ALA A 141 12.39 -3.35 1.52
N GLY A 142 12.29 -3.26 2.85
CA GLY A 142 11.17 -2.62 3.54
C GLY A 142 11.06 -1.13 3.21
N MET A 143 12.18 -0.40 3.16
CA MET A 143 12.19 1.01 2.78
C MET A 143 11.77 1.24 1.33
N VAL A 144 12.26 0.43 0.39
CA VAL A 144 11.88 0.53 -1.03
C VAL A 144 10.38 0.26 -1.23
N ALA A 145 9.84 -0.76 -0.56
CA ALA A 145 8.40 -1.06 -0.58
C ALA A 145 7.57 0.09 0.02
N SER A 146 8.02 0.68 1.12
CA SER A 146 7.35 1.81 1.78
C SER A 146 7.35 3.07 0.91
N LEU A 147 8.50 3.42 0.32
CA LEU A 147 8.66 4.59 -0.55
C LEU A 147 7.77 4.51 -1.79
N SER A 148 7.79 3.37 -2.46
CA SER A 148 6.91 3.13 -3.61
C SER A 148 5.43 3.20 -3.21
N GLY A 149 5.05 2.53 -2.13
CA GLY A 149 3.68 2.57 -1.61
C GLY A 149 3.21 3.98 -1.28
N LEU A 150 4.07 4.80 -0.65
CA LEU A 150 3.75 6.19 -0.30
C LEU A 150 3.48 7.05 -1.54
N PHE A 151 4.27 6.88 -2.60
CA PHE A 151 4.07 7.59 -3.85
C PHE A 151 2.69 7.31 -4.45
N PHE A 152 2.31 6.04 -4.57
CA PHE A 152 1.01 5.65 -5.12
C PHE A 152 -0.15 6.02 -4.18
N SER A 153 0.00 5.83 -2.87
CA SER A 153 -1.02 6.20 -1.88
C SER A 153 -1.33 7.71 -1.93
N SER A 154 -0.31 8.55 -2.06
CA SER A 154 -0.49 10.01 -2.15
C SER A 154 -1.27 10.40 -3.41
N ARG A 155 -0.98 9.76 -4.55
CA ARG A 155 -1.73 9.96 -5.80
C ARG A 155 -3.19 9.54 -5.65
N LEU A 156 -3.45 8.39 -5.03
CA LEU A 156 -4.82 7.89 -4.80
C LEU A 156 -5.60 8.78 -3.81
N ASP A 157 -4.96 9.25 -2.73
CA ASP A 157 -5.55 10.22 -1.80
C ASP A 157 -5.94 11.52 -2.52
N HIS A 158 -5.08 12.02 -3.41
CA HIS A 158 -5.39 13.20 -4.21
C HIS A 158 -6.56 12.96 -5.16
N LEU A 159 -6.58 11.83 -5.87
CA LEU A 159 -7.67 11.45 -6.77
C LEU A 159 -9.00 11.28 -6.03
N ALA A 160 -8.99 10.71 -4.83
CA ALA A 160 -10.17 10.59 -3.97
C ALA A 160 -10.79 11.97 -3.67
N LYS A 161 -9.97 12.92 -3.22
CA LYS A 161 -10.39 14.29 -2.89
C LYS A 161 -10.96 15.02 -4.11
N VAL A 162 -10.23 14.99 -5.24
CA VAL A 162 -10.65 15.68 -6.47
C VAL A 162 -11.94 15.09 -7.04
N THR A 163 -12.11 13.76 -6.98
CA THR A 163 -13.33 13.11 -7.44
C THR A 163 -14.54 13.53 -6.61
N THR A 164 -14.39 13.58 -5.27
CA THR A 164 -15.46 14.04 -4.36
C THR A 164 -15.80 15.51 -4.62
N GLN A 165 -14.80 16.39 -4.75
CA GLN A 165 -15.00 17.82 -5.06
C GLN A 165 -15.73 18.02 -6.40
N LYS A 166 -15.30 17.32 -7.46
CA LYS A 166 -15.95 17.36 -8.77
C LYS A 166 -17.40 16.89 -8.72
N LEU A 167 -17.73 15.90 -7.88
CA LEU A 167 -19.11 15.49 -7.67
C LEU A 167 -19.91 16.59 -6.98
N GLU A 168 -19.37 17.18 -5.90
CA GLU A 168 -20.03 18.25 -5.17
C GLU A 168 -20.35 19.45 -6.08
N ASP A 169 -19.39 19.89 -6.90
CA ASP A 169 -19.58 21.00 -7.84
C ASP A 169 -20.67 20.69 -8.86
N LYS A 170 -20.65 19.48 -9.43
CA LYS A 170 -21.70 19.04 -10.38
C LYS A 170 -23.08 19.06 -9.74
N LEU A 171 -23.22 18.63 -8.49
CA LEU A 171 -24.51 18.62 -7.80
C LEU A 171 -24.99 20.02 -7.42
N LYS A 172 -24.10 21.01 -7.28
CA LYS A 172 -24.48 22.41 -7.00
C LYS A 172 -24.99 23.15 -8.25
N HIS A 173 -24.44 22.86 -9.42
CA HIS A 173 -24.78 23.54 -10.67
C HIS A 173 -26.01 22.95 -11.39
N ILE A 174 -26.53 21.82 -10.93
CA ILE A 174 -27.79 21.23 -11.41
C ILE A 174 -28.92 21.76 -10.50
N ALA A 175 -29.18 23.06 -10.63
CA ALA A 175 -30.27 23.77 -9.95
C ALA A 175 -31.29 24.25 -10.97
#